data_AF-A0A558QYD2-F1
#
_entry.id   AF-A0A558QYD2-F1
#
_cell.length_a   1.000
_cell.length_b   1.000
_cell.length_c   1.000
_cell.angle_alpha   90.00
_cell.angle_beta   90.00
_cell.angle_gamma   90.00
#
_symmetry.space_group_name_H-M   'P 1'
#
loop_
_entity.id
_entity.type
_entity.pdbx_description
1 polymer ?
#
loop_
_entity_poly.entity_id
_entity_poly.type
_entity_poly.pdbx_seq_one_letter_code
_entity_poly.pdbx_strand_id
1 'polypeptide(L)'
;MAISDHFRGKALNGIDKKGRVSVPSDFRGVIQTRHRRVIAQDGFDPAEGDEGRHASAGKVVIVSRDPKRPCLIAFENQYVREYADKLALRHADLRGQEREDAIRDDMEMLGSTFDLAWDVNGRIVLSARLCQRIGIDPAADNGRDNLVFFHGVGETFEIWHPANFITHVEGRNPDLADDVRDMVEDRAK
;
A
#
# COMPACT_ATOMS: atom_id res chain seq x y z
N MET A 1 8.96 -12.03 -20.49
CA MET A 1 9.33 -11.87 -19.07
C MET A 1 8.03 -11.86 -18.29
N ALA A 2 7.78 -12.85 -17.43
CA ALA A 2 6.57 -12.87 -16.62
C ALA A 2 6.66 -11.69 -15.64
N ILE A 3 6.01 -10.57 -15.97
CA ILE A 3 5.84 -9.47 -15.03
C ILE A 3 4.89 -10.03 -13.98
N SER A 4 5.45 -10.43 -12.83
CA SER A 4 4.67 -10.93 -11.70
C SER A 4 3.65 -9.89 -11.30
N ASP A 5 2.37 -10.24 -11.37
CA ASP A 5 1.26 -9.37 -11.01
C ASP A 5 1.07 -9.28 -9.48
N HIS A 6 2.16 -9.33 -8.71
CA HIS A 6 2.14 -9.38 -7.26
C HIS A 6 3.23 -8.48 -6.69
N PHE A 7 2.89 -7.75 -5.63
CA PHE A 7 3.85 -7.03 -4.80
C PHE A 7 4.66 -8.04 -3.99
N ARG A 8 5.97 -8.08 -4.24
CA ARG A 8 6.92 -8.99 -3.59
C ARG A 8 8.16 -8.23 -3.15
N GLY A 9 8.77 -8.68 -2.06
CA GLY A 9 9.97 -8.07 -1.51
C GLY A 9 9.68 -6.94 -0.53
N LYS A 10 10.74 -6.22 -0.18
CA LYS A 10 10.74 -5.20 0.88
C LYS A 10 11.66 -4.04 0.53
N ALA A 11 11.36 -2.86 1.06
CA ALA A 11 12.19 -1.67 0.88
C ALA A 11 12.13 -0.76 2.11
N LEU A 12 13.22 -0.05 2.39
CA LEU A 12 13.31 0.92 3.48
C LEU A 12 13.72 2.29 2.92
N ASN A 13 12.78 3.24 2.93
CA ASN A 13 12.96 4.56 2.33
C ASN A 13 12.85 5.65 3.39
N GLY A 14 13.58 6.74 3.20
CA GLY A 14 13.41 7.93 4.04
C GLY A 14 12.19 8.73 3.61
N ILE A 15 11.51 9.34 4.58
CA ILE A 15 10.46 10.34 4.35
C ILE A 15 11.02 11.72 4.66
N ASP A 16 10.74 12.70 3.79
CA ASP A 16 11.18 14.08 4.05
C ASP A 16 10.21 14.85 4.96
N LYS A 17 10.64 16.03 5.43
CA LYS A 17 9.84 16.90 6.32
C LYS A 17 8.48 17.34 5.74
N LYS A 18 8.24 17.13 4.43
CA LYS A 18 6.96 17.39 3.76
C LYS A 18 6.09 16.14 3.63
N GLY A 19 6.52 15.02 4.21
CA GLY A 19 5.82 13.75 4.12
C GLY A 19 6.06 13.01 2.79
N ARG A 20 7.02 13.42 1.97
CA ARG A 20 7.27 12.75 0.69
C ARG A 20 8.14 11.52 0.88
N VAL A 21 7.68 10.39 0.36
CA VAL A 21 8.41 9.11 0.35
C VAL A 21 8.31 8.46 -1.02
N SER A 22 9.41 7.90 -1.51
CA SER A 22 9.45 7.18 -2.78
C SER A 22 8.74 5.83 -2.65
N VAL A 23 7.82 5.53 -3.57
CA VAL A 23 7.28 4.18 -3.73
C VAL A 23 8.32 3.33 -4.48
N PRO A 24 8.65 2.11 -3.99
CA PRO A 24 9.61 1.23 -4.66
C PRO A 24 9.31 1.06 -6.16
N SER A 25 10.34 1.06 -7.00
CA SER A 25 10.19 0.97 -8.46
C SER A 25 9.37 -0.25 -8.89
N ASP A 26 9.63 -1.38 -8.25
CA ASP A 26 9.00 -2.65 -8.57
C ASP A 26 7.50 -2.61 -8.24
N PHE A 27 7.13 -1.92 -7.15
CA PHE A 27 5.74 -1.78 -6.75
C PHE A 27 5.00 -0.83 -7.69
N ARG A 28 5.64 0.28 -8.10
CA ARG A 28 5.10 1.15 -9.16
C ARG A 28 4.91 0.38 -10.47
N GLY A 29 5.83 -0.52 -10.81
CA GLY A 29 5.73 -1.39 -11.99
C GLY A 29 4.53 -2.35 -11.95
N VAL A 30 4.22 -2.93 -10.79
CA VAL A 30 3.02 -3.76 -10.58
C VAL A 30 1.76 -2.92 -10.78
N ILE A 31 1.64 -1.77 -10.12
CA ILE A 31 0.48 -0.88 -10.25
C ILE A 31 0.24 -0.47 -11.71
N GLN A 32 1.29 -0.04 -12.41
CA GLN A 32 1.21 0.35 -13.82
C GLN A 32 0.84 -0.83 -14.74
N THR A 33 1.25 -2.04 -14.39
CA THR A 33 0.90 -3.24 -15.17
C THR A 33 -0.58 -3.60 -14.97
N ARG A 34 -1.07 -3.62 -13.73
CA ARG A 34 -2.48 -3.86 -13.43
C ARG A 34 -3.39 -2.80 -14.03
N HIS A 35 -3.00 -1.54 -13.94
CA HIS A 35 -3.76 -0.45 -14.55
C HIS A 35 -3.92 -0.63 -16.07
N ARG A 36 -2.85 -0.98 -16.78
CA ARG A 36 -2.92 -1.28 -18.23
C ARG A 36 -3.84 -2.45 -18.54
N ARG A 37 -3.86 -3.46 -17.67
CA ARG A 37 -4.76 -4.62 -17.80
C ARG A 37 -6.22 -4.23 -17.66
N VAL A 38 -6.56 -3.38 -16.68
CA VAL A 38 -7.93 -2.85 -16.50
C VAL A 38 -8.40 -2.13 -17.76
N ILE A 39 -7.58 -1.23 -18.31
CA ILE A 39 -7.91 -0.51 -19.57
C ILE A 39 -8.15 -1.51 -20.72
N ALA A 40 -7.26 -2.50 -20.86
CA ALA A 40 -7.37 -3.49 -21.93
C ALA A 40 -8.61 -4.41 -21.81
N GLN A 41 -9.09 -4.66 -20.59
CA GLN A 41 -10.26 -5.53 -20.36
C GLN A 41 -11.59 -4.80 -20.57
N ASP A 42 -11.68 -3.53 -20.15
CA ASP A 42 -12.96 -2.81 -20.14
C ASP A 42 -13.18 -1.98 -21.40
N GLY A 43 -12.13 -1.72 -22.18
CA GLY A 43 -12.16 -0.75 -23.28
C GLY A 43 -12.44 0.68 -22.82
N PHE A 44 -12.46 0.92 -21.50
CA PHE A 44 -12.67 2.20 -20.87
C PHE A 44 -11.33 2.71 -20.36
N ASP A 45 -10.80 3.74 -21.01
CA ASP A 45 -9.70 4.52 -20.45
C ASP A 45 -10.31 5.66 -19.60
N PRO A 46 -10.22 5.60 -18.26
CA PRO A 46 -10.79 6.62 -17.38
C PRO A 46 -10.15 8.01 -17.56
N ALA A 47 -9.06 8.09 -18.32
CA ALA A 47 -8.41 9.32 -18.69
C ALA A 47 -8.77 9.81 -20.11
N GLU A 48 -9.46 9.02 -20.93
CA GLU A 48 -9.81 9.37 -22.31
C GLU A 48 -10.49 10.75 -22.39
N GLY A 49 -9.86 11.68 -23.11
CA GLY A 49 -10.36 13.06 -23.29
C GLY A 49 -10.06 14.04 -22.14
N ASP A 50 -9.40 13.60 -21.06
CA ASP A 50 -8.94 14.45 -19.95
C ASP A 50 -7.41 14.30 -19.78
N GLU A 51 -6.67 15.19 -20.45
CA GLU A 51 -5.19 15.22 -20.42
C GLU A 51 -4.61 15.29 -18.98
N GLY A 52 -5.34 15.91 -18.04
CA GLY A 52 -4.94 16.00 -16.63
C GLY A 52 -5.05 14.66 -15.88
N ARG A 53 -6.07 13.86 -16.20
CA ARG A 53 -6.21 12.49 -15.66
C ARG A 53 -5.20 11.52 -16.28
N HIS A 54 -4.85 11.68 -17.56
CA HIS A 54 -3.83 10.84 -18.21
C HIS A 54 -2.44 11.00 -17.54
N ALA A 55 -2.11 12.20 -17.07
CA ALA A 55 -0.81 12.46 -16.42
C ALA A 55 -0.59 11.59 -15.16
N SER A 56 -1.70 11.25 -14.47
CA SER A 56 -1.74 10.47 -13.23
C SER A 56 -2.22 9.03 -13.44
N ALA A 57 -2.71 8.69 -14.65
CA ALA A 57 -3.23 7.37 -14.97
C ALA A 57 -2.14 6.29 -14.74
N GLY A 58 -2.48 5.27 -13.95
CA GLY A 58 -1.53 4.24 -13.51
C GLY A 58 -0.44 4.73 -12.56
N LYS A 59 -0.55 5.96 -12.02
CA LYS A 59 0.38 6.55 -11.04
C LYS A 59 -0.26 6.86 -9.70
N VAL A 60 -1.33 6.16 -9.37
CA VAL A 60 -2.08 6.32 -8.12
C VAL A 60 -2.00 5.02 -7.35
N VAL A 61 -1.69 5.13 -6.06
CA VAL A 61 -1.89 4.05 -5.09
C VAL A 61 -3.01 4.45 -4.14
N ILE A 62 -3.92 3.51 -3.88
CA ILE A 62 -4.98 3.67 -2.90
C ILE A 62 -4.47 3.12 -1.58
N VAL A 63 -4.56 3.89 -0.51
CA VAL A 63 -4.16 3.45 0.83
C VAL A 63 -5.33 3.50 1.80
N SER A 64 -5.43 2.50 2.65
CA SER A 64 -6.34 2.48 3.81
C SER A 64 -5.56 2.11 5.07
N ARG A 65 -6.07 2.47 6.24
CA ARG A 65 -5.46 2.03 7.51
C ARG A 65 -5.93 0.62 7.83
N ASP A 66 -5.01 -0.23 8.25
CA ASP A 66 -5.39 -1.50 8.86
C ASP A 66 -6.04 -1.26 10.25
N PRO A 67 -7.24 -1.80 10.53
CA PRO A 67 -7.93 -1.55 11.80
C PRO A 67 -7.23 -2.20 13.01
N LYS A 68 -6.43 -3.24 12.79
CA LYS A 68 -5.80 -4.04 13.85
C LYS A 68 -4.31 -3.74 13.98
N ARG A 69 -3.68 -3.21 12.94
CA ARG A 69 -2.23 -3.04 12.83
C ARG A 69 -1.86 -1.58 12.57
N PRO A 70 -0.75 -1.07 13.13
CA PRO A 70 -0.30 0.31 12.93
C PRO A 70 0.39 0.50 11.56
N CYS A 71 -0.31 0.12 10.47
CA CYS A 71 0.18 0.20 9.10
C CYS A 71 -0.89 0.74 8.15
N LEU A 72 -0.44 1.15 6.97
CA LEU A 72 -1.32 1.35 5.82
C LEU A 72 -1.27 0.10 4.94
N ILE A 73 -2.42 -0.29 4.41
CA ILE A 73 -2.54 -1.27 3.33
C ILE A 73 -2.70 -0.47 2.04
N ALA A 74 -1.86 -0.78 1.07
CA ALA A 74 -1.79 -0.10 -0.20
C ALA A 74 -2.15 -1.07 -1.35
N PHE A 75 -3.02 -0.62 -2.23
CA PHE A 75 -3.56 -1.38 -3.36
C PHE A 75 -3.91 -0.45 -4.52
N GLU A 76 -4.47 -0.99 -5.60
CA GLU A 76 -4.84 -0.23 -6.79
C GLU A 76 -6.22 -0.65 -7.31
N ASN A 77 -6.68 -0.03 -8.40
CA ASN A 77 -8.04 -0.16 -8.90
C ASN A 77 -8.45 -1.60 -9.26
N GLN A 78 -7.55 -2.41 -9.85
CA GLN A 78 -7.83 -3.82 -10.13
C GLN A 78 -8.18 -4.57 -8.84
N TYR A 79 -7.43 -4.37 -7.76
CA TYR A 79 -7.78 -4.93 -6.45
C TYR A 79 -9.20 -4.53 -6.00
N VAL A 80 -9.58 -3.26 -6.15
CA VAL A 80 -10.93 -2.76 -5.78
C VAL A 80 -12.01 -3.42 -6.64
N ARG A 81 -11.78 -3.57 -7.95
CA ARG A 81 -12.73 -4.22 -8.87
C ARG A 81 -12.99 -5.66 -8.50
N GLU A 82 -11.93 -6.39 -8.17
CA GLU A 82 -12.01 -7.80 -7.77
C GLU A 82 -12.46 -7.97 -6.30
N TYR A 83 -12.55 -6.89 -5.52
CA TYR A 83 -12.78 -6.98 -4.08
C TYR A 83 -14.13 -7.60 -3.74
N ALA A 84 -15.19 -7.26 -4.50
CA ALA A 84 -16.52 -7.84 -4.30
C ALA A 84 -16.51 -9.36 -4.47
N ASP A 85 -15.85 -9.88 -5.51
CA ASP A 85 -15.73 -11.32 -5.75
C ASP A 85 -14.89 -12.00 -4.65
N LYS A 86 -13.82 -11.34 -4.18
CA LYS A 86 -13.00 -11.82 -3.06
C LYS A 86 -13.79 -11.92 -1.76
N LEU A 87 -14.60 -10.91 -1.45
CA LEU A 87 -15.48 -10.95 -0.27
C LEU A 87 -16.57 -12.01 -0.43
N ALA A 88 -17.10 -12.17 -1.64
CA ALA A 88 -18.08 -13.20 -1.92
C ALA A 88 -17.54 -14.62 -1.67
N LEU A 89 -16.28 -14.86 -2.04
CA LEU A 89 -15.56 -16.11 -1.78
C LEU A 89 -15.20 -16.28 -0.31
N ARG A 90 -14.69 -15.23 0.36
CA ARG A 90 -14.33 -15.25 1.79
C ARG A 90 -15.52 -15.64 2.67
N HIS A 91 -16.70 -15.13 2.35
CA HIS A 91 -17.93 -15.33 3.11
C HIS A 91 -18.87 -16.35 2.43
N ALA A 92 -18.31 -17.32 1.70
CA ALA A 92 -19.11 -18.32 0.97
C ALA A 92 -19.89 -19.28 1.88
N ASP A 93 -19.42 -19.49 3.11
CA ASP A 93 -20.07 -20.38 4.09
C ASP A 93 -21.23 -19.71 4.84
N LEU A 94 -21.25 -18.38 4.89
CA LEU A 94 -22.34 -17.59 5.48
C LEU A 94 -23.55 -17.52 4.53
N ARG A 95 -24.75 -17.24 5.06
CA ARG A 95 -26.00 -17.16 4.27
C ARG A 95 -26.88 -16.00 4.72
N GLY A 96 -27.74 -15.54 3.80
CA GLY A 96 -28.74 -14.49 4.08
C GLY A 96 -28.12 -13.22 4.66
N GLN A 97 -28.79 -12.63 5.66
CA GLN A 97 -28.41 -11.37 6.29
C GLN A 97 -26.99 -11.41 6.89
N GLU A 98 -26.60 -12.51 7.53
CA GLU A 98 -25.28 -12.66 8.14
C GLU A 98 -24.15 -12.49 7.10
N ARG A 99 -24.34 -13.02 5.89
CA ARG A 99 -23.40 -12.84 4.79
C ARG A 99 -23.38 -11.41 4.28
N GLU A 100 -24.55 -10.78 4.16
CA GLU A 100 -24.67 -9.41 3.69
C GLU A 100 -23.99 -8.42 4.65
N ASP A 101 -24.16 -8.63 5.96
CA ASP A 101 -23.53 -7.84 7.01
C ASP A 101 -22.01 -8.03 6.99
N ALA A 102 -21.52 -9.28 6.91
CA ALA A 102 -20.07 -9.54 6.84
C ALA A 102 -19.40 -8.92 5.60
N ILE A 103 -20.07 -8.97 4.43
CA ILE A 103 -19.57 -8.31 3.21
C ILE A 103 -19.60 -6.79 3.37
N ARG A 104 -20.67 -6.23 3.96
CA ARG A 104 -20.78 -4.79 4.22
C ARG A 104 -19.65 -4.32 5.13
N ASP A 105 -19.44 -4.99 6.26
CA ASP A 105 -18.40 -4.67 7.24
C ASP A 105 -17.00 -4.67 6.60
N ASP A 106 -16.69 -5.70 5.79
CA ASP A 106 -15.43 -5.76 5.05
C ASP A 106 -15.31 -4.69 3.95
N MET A 107 -16.42 -4.28 3.34
CA MET A 107 -16.47 -3.19 2.35
C MET A 107 -16.26 -1.81 2.96
N GLU A 108 -16.57 -1.61 4.25
CA GLU A 108 -16.41 -0.32 4.93
C GLU A 108 -14.96 0.20 4.88
N MET A 109 -13.97 -0.67 4.72
CA MET A 109 -12.57 -0.25 4.54
C MET A 109 -12.37 0.70 3.36
N LEU A 110 -13.20 0.58 2.31
CA LEU A 110 -13.17 1.42 1.12
C LEU A 110 -13.69 2.83 1.41
N GLY A 111 -14.52 3.01 2.44
CA GLY A 111 -15.00 4.33 2.88
C GLY A 111 -13.93 5.18 3.57
N SER A 112 -12.76 4.61 3.86
CA SER A 112 -11.65 5.26 4.57
C SER A 112 -10.34 5.26 3.78
N THR A 113 -10.42 5.25 2.44
CA THR A 113 -9.26 5.24 1.55
C THR A 113 -8.74 6.65 1.21
N PHE A 114 -7.49 6.71 0.79
CA PHE A 114 -6.85 7.90 0.26
C PHE A 114 -6.11 7.55 -1.03
N ASP A 115 -6.36 8.34 -2.06
CA ASP A 115 -5.69 8.19 -3.35
C ASP A 115 -4.42 9.04 -3.36
N LEU A 116 -3.27 8.37 -3.48
CA LEU A 116 -1.97 9.02 -3.46
C LEU A 116 -1.32 8.88 -4.84
N ALA A 117 -1.30 9.97 -5.59
CA ALA A 117 -0.54 10.05 -6.83
C ALA A 117 0.96 10.23 -6.54
N TRP A 118 1.83 9.60 -7.32
CA TRP A 118 3.27 9.85 -7.23
C TRP A 118 3.79 10.83 -8.27
N ASP A 119 4.77 11.64 -7.86
CA ASP A 119 5.43 12.62 -8.73
C ASP A 119 6.37 11.98 -9.78
N VAL A 120 7.04 12.80 -10.59
CA VAL A 120 8.01 12.33 -11.61
C VAL A 120 9.16 11.49 -11.03
N ASN A 121 9.45 11.64 -9.73
CA ASN A 121 10.48 10.88 -9.01
C ASN A 121 9.90 9.63 -8.31
N GLY A 122 8.60 9.35 -8.47
CA GLY A 122 7.94 8.22 -7.83
C GLY A 122 7.59 8.44 -6.36
N ARG A 123 7.52 9.69 -5.88
CA ARG A 123 7.18 10.00 -4.48
C ARG A 123 5.70 10.27 -4.28
N ILE A 124 5.12 9.64 -3.27
CA ILE A 124 3.81 9.98 -2.72
C ILE A 124 3.96 10.91 -1.53
N VAL A 125 2.91 11.67 -1.20
CA VAL A 125 2.84 12.47 0.03
C VAL A 125 2.00 11.72 1.06
N LEU A 126 2.63 11.27 2.15
CA LEU A 126 1.92 10.86 3.35
C LEU A 126 1.59 12.12 4.16
N SER A 127 0.30 12.44 4.26
CA SER A 127 -0.15 13.58 5.08
C SER A 127 0.25 13.38 6.54
N ALA A 128 0.34 14.48 7.30
CA ALA A 128 0.64 14.42 8.74
C ALA A 128 -0.28 13.44 9.49
N ARG A 129 -1.56 13.38 9.09
CA ARG A 129 -2.53 12.42 9.64
C ARG A 129 -2.17 10.97 9.31
N LEU A 130 -1.74 10.68 8.08
CA LEU A 130 -1.32 9.32 7.70
C LEU A 130 -0.05 8.91 8.45
N CYS A 131 0.95 9.78 8.52
CA CYS A 131 2.17 9.55 9.29
C CYS A 131 1.87 9.27 10.77
N GLN A 132 1.06 10.11 11.40
CA GLN A 132 0.65 9.92 12.79
C GLN A 132 -0.05 8.57 13.02
N ARG A 133 -0.91 8.13 12.09
CA ARG A 133 -1.66 6.86 12.22
C ARG A 133 -0.77 5.61 12.17
N ILE A 134 0.43 5.71 11.59
CA ILE A 134 1.41 4.61 11.52
C ILE A 134 2.65 4.85 12.39
N GLY A 135 2.64 5.92 13.19
CA GLY A 135 3.72 6.24 14.13
C GLY A 135 5.00 6.75 13.48
N ILE A 136 4.91 7.45 12.34
CA ILE A 136 6.05 8.07 11.67
C ILE A 136 6.09 9.57 11.96
N ASP A 137 7.26 10.08 12.32
CA ASP A 137 7.52 11.52 12.42
C ASP A 137 8.49 11.95 11.30
N PRO A 138 7.98 12.59 10.23
CA PRO A 138 8.83 13.07 9.14
C PRO A 138 9.81 14.19 9.54
N ALA A 139 9.59 14.83 10.68
CA ALA A 139 10.46 15.89 11.20
C ALA A 139 11.54 15.37 12.14
N ALA A 140 11.53 14.08 12.48
CA ALA A 140 12.54 13.49 13.35
C ALA A 140 13.94 13.57 12.72
N ASP A 141 14.90 14.11 13.47
CA ASP A 141 16.27 14.33 13.02
C ASP A 141 17.24 13.20 13.47
N ASN A 142 16.72 12.07 13.99
CA ASN A 142 17.54 10.97 14.52
C ASN A 142 17.82 9.83 13.50
N GLY A 143 17.48 10.04 12.23
CA GLY A 143 17.78 9.12 11.11
C GLY A 143 17.07 7.76 11.13
N ARG A 144 16.34 7.44 12.21
CA ARG A 144 15.63 6.16 12.38
C ARG A 144 14.11 6.31 12.36
N ASP A 145 13.60 7.45 12.83
CA ASP A 145 12.15 7.67 12.99
C ASP A 145 11.49 8.30 11.74
N ASN A 146 12.29 8.83 10.82
CA ASN A 146 11.85 9.29 9.50
C ASN A 146 12.04 8.22 8.41
N LEU A 147 11.93 6.94 8.80
CA LEU A 147 12.01 5.80 7.90
C LEU A 147 10.63 5.18 7.67
N VAL A 148 10.42 4.71 6.44
CA VAL A 148 9.21 4.05 5.98
C VAL A 148 9.59 2.71 5.41
N PHE A 149 9.03 1.64 5.97
CA PHE A 149 9.21 0.29 5.51
C PHE A 149 8.03 -0.14 4.62
N PHE A 150 8.35 -0.65 3.44
CA PHE A 150 7.41 -1.18 2.46
C PHE A 150 7.54 -2.70 2.41
N HIS A 151 6.42 -3.42 2.49
CA HIS A 151 6.40 -4.88 2.50
C HIS A 151 5.35 -5.41 1.52
N GLY A 152 5.79 -6.09 0.46
CA GLY A 152 4.90 -6.72 -0.52
C GLY A 152 4.31 -8.01 0.02
N VAL A 153 2.98 -8.15 -0.02
CA VAL A 153 2.23 -9.29 0.53
C VAL A 153 1.31 -9.92 -0.51
N GLY A 154 1.79 -10.00 -1.76
CA GLY A 154 1.04 -10.59 -2.86
C GLY A 154 0.18 -9.56 -3.57
N GLU A 155 -1.11 -9.49 -3.25
CA GLU A 155 -2.04 -8.62 -3.98
C GLU A 155 -2.00 -7.15 -3.57
N THR A 156 -1.53 -6.89 -2.35
CA THR A 156 -1.35 -5.58 -1.76
C THR A 156 0.09 -5.45 -1.26
N PHE A 157 0.45 -4.25 -0.83
CA PHE A 157 1.64 -4.05 -0.03
C PHE A 157 1.31 -3.20 1.19
N GLU A 158 2.17 -3.25 2.19
CA GLU A 158 1.97 -2.56 3.44
C GLU A 158 3.03 -1.47 3.63
N ILE A 159 2.65 -0.40 4.31
CA ILE A 159 3.51 0.74 4.63
C ILE A 159 3.55 0.89 6.15
N TRP A 160 4.75 0.83 6.72
CA TRP A 160 4.99 0.73 8.15
C TRP A 160 6.05 1.73 8.63
N HIS A 161 5.97 2.11 9.90
CA HIS A 161 7.17 2.45 10.66
C HIS A 161 7.97 1.16 10.92
N PRO A 162 9.29 1.10 10.65
CA PRO A 162 10.06 -0.15 10.77
C PRO A 162 10.02 -0.77 12.16
N ALA A 163 10.11 0.03 13.24
CA ALA A 163 10.00 -0.50 14.60
C ALA A 163 8.64 -1.16 14.89
N ASN A 164 7.55 -0.61 14.34
CA ASN A 164 6.21 -1.20 14.50
C ASN A 164 6.09 -2.52 13.74
N PHE A 165 6.73 -2.60 12.57
CA PHE A 165 6.78 -3.84 11.79
C PHE A 165 7.58 -4.93 12.54
N ILE A 166 8.77 -4.59 13.04
CA ILE A 166 9.62 -5.50 13.83
C ILE A 166 8.83 -6.09 15.00
N THR A 167 8.22 -5.25 15.85
CA THR A 167 7.38 -5.71 16.97
C THR A 167 6.22 -6.60 16.52
N HIS A 168 5.61 -6.29 15.37
CA HIS A 168 4.50 -7.06 14.82
C HIS A 168 4.91 -8.45 14.29
N VAL A 169 6.17 -8.62 13.85
CA VAL A 169 6.64 -9.88 13.25
C VAL A 169 7.56 -10.70 14.15
N GLU A 170 8.19 -10.09 15.15
CA GLU A 170 9.22 -10.73 16.00
C GLU A 170 8.79 -12.08 16.59
N GLY A 171 7.56 -12.19 17.10
CA GLY A 171 7.07 -13.44 17.68
C GLY A 171 6.66 -14.51 16.67
N ARG A 172 6.39 -14.14 15.40
CA ARG A 172 5.91 -15.07 14.36
C ARG A 172 6.94 -15.40 13.29
N ASN A 173 7.88 -14.49 13.07
CA ASN A 173 8.92 -14.57 12.05
C ASN A 173 10.12 -13.72 12.52
N PRO A 174 10.94 -14.26 13.45
CA PRO A 174 12.09 -13.55 14.00
C PRO A 174 13.14 -13.22 12.93
N ASP A 175 13.39 -14.12 11.97
CA ASP A 175 14.34 -13.88 10.88
C ASP A 175 13.95 -12.63 10.05
N LEU A 176 12.64 -12.46 9.79
CA LEU A 176 12.14 -11.27 9.10
C LEU A 176 12.25 -10.00 9.97
N ALA A 177 12.14 -10.12 11.29
CA ALA A 177 12.38 -8.98 12.19
C ALA A 177 13.86 -8.57 12.14
N ASP A 178 14.78 -9.53 12.20
CA ASP A 178 16.23 -9.30 12.14
C ASP A 178 16.64 -8.68 10.81
N ASP A 179 16.13 -9.19 9.67
CA ASP A 179 16.35 -8.58 8.36
C ASP A 179 15.99 -7.09 8.33
N VAL A 180 14.89 -6.69 8.98
CA VAL A 180 14.45 -5.29 9.00
C VAL A 180 15.30 -4.45 9.98
N ARG A 181 15.77 -5.04 11.07
CA ARG A 181 16.75 -4.38 11.96
C ARG A 181 18.04 -4.08 11.21
N ASP A 182 18.58 -5.06 10.49
CA ASP A 182 19.79 -4.90 9.68
C ASP A 182 19.63 -3.78 8.64
N MET A 183 18.49 -3.74 7.94
CA MET A 183 18.18 -2.66 6.99
C MET A 183 18.17 -1.27 7.65
N VAL A 184 17.65 -1.16 8.88
CA VAL A 184 17.63 0.11 9.64
C VAL A 184 19.03 0.49 10.10
N GLU A 185 19.82 -0.47 10.59
CA GLU A 185 21.19 -0.24 11.03
C GLU A 185 22.09 0.20 9.88
N ASP A 186 21.98 -0.43 8.71
CA ASP A 186 22.73 -0.05 7.52
C ASP A 186 22.37 1.35 6.99
N ARG A 187 21.17 1.85 7.29
CA ARG A 187 20.75 3.21 6.93
C ARG A 187 21.30 4.28 7.89
N ALA A 188 21.66 3.88 9.10
CA ALA A 188 22.15 4.76 10.16
C ALA A 188 23.68 4.93 10.17
N LYS A 189 24.40 4.12 9.38
CA LYS A 189 25.85 4.24 9.11
C LYS A 189 26.11 5.32 8.06
#